data_AF-A0AAW2I9Z9-F1
#
_entry.id   AF-A0AAW2I9Z9-F1
#
_cell.length_a   1.000
_cell.length_b   1.000
_cell.length_c   1.000
_cell.angle_alpha   90.00
_cell.angle_beta   90.00
_cell.angle_gamma   90.00
#
_symmetry.space_group_name_H-M   'P 1'
#
loop_
_entity.id
_entity.type
_entity.pdbx_description
1 polymer ?
#
loop_
_entity_poly.entity_id
_entity_poly.type
_entity_poly.pdbx_seq_one_letter_code
_entity_poly.pdbx_strand_id
1 'polypeptide(L)' 'MRLLTHFAAKFGKRHMELGMNWIPSAAAYGGTAFLALIYFTDWKVIAGKIPIYNTKFKDQ' A
#
# COMPACT_ATOMS: atom_id res chain seq x y z
N MET A 1 22.89 34.88 -2.12
CA MET A 1 21.85 33.88 -2.45
C MET A 1 22.47 32.54 -2.87
N ARG A 2 23.28 31.91 -2.01
CA ARG A 2 23.93 30.59 -2.31
C ARG A 2 23.96 29.64 -1.10
N LEU A 3 23.48 30.09 0.07
CA LEU A 3 23.44 29.31 1.32
C LEU A 3 22.16 28.47 1.48
N LEU A 4 21.05 28.86 0.84
CA LEU A 4 19.76 28.18 0.99
C LEU A 4 19.61 26.92 0.13
N THR A 5 20.32 26.85 -1.01
CA THR A 5 20.26 25.72 -1.95
C THR A 5 20.95 24.46 -1.40
N HIS A 6 22.00 24.60 -0.59
CA HIS A 6 22.72 23.46 -0.02
C HIS A 6 21.93 22.73 1.07
N PHE A 7 21.15 23.45 1.88
CA PHE A 7 20.30 22.83 2.90
C PHE A 7 19.09 22.14 2.28
N ALA A 8 18.35 22.82 1.40
CA ALA A 8 17.14 22.26 0.79
C ALA A 8 17.38 20.94 0.03
N ALA A 9 18.48 20.83 -0.71
CA ALA A 9 18.84 19.62 -1.45
C ALA A 9 19.24 18.44 -0.53
N LYS A 10 19.83 18.72 0.63
CA LYS A 10 20.27 17.71 1.60
C LYS A 10 19.11 17.18 2.45
N PHE A 11 18.12 18.02 2.75
CA PHE A 11 16.87 17.61 3.39
C PHE A 11 16.10 16.60 2.53
N GLY A 12 16.00 16.81 1.21
CA GLY A 12 15.27 15.89 0.32
C GLY A 12 15.82 14.46 0.30
N LYS A 13 17.14 14.29 0.12
CA LYS A 13 17.75 12.95 0.01
C LYS A 13 17.58 12.11 1.28
N ARG A 14 17.80 12.71 2.45
CA ARG A 14 17.69 12.01 3.74
C ARG A 14 16.25 11.59 4.08
N HIS A 15 15.26 12.42 3.73
CA HIS A 15 13.85 12.09 3.96
C HIS A 15 13.36 11.00 3.01
N MET A 16 13.86 10.97 1.77
CA MET A 16 13.58 9.88 0.84
C MET A 16 14.18 8.55 1.34
N GLU A 17 15.44 8.54 1.76
CA GLU A 17 16.08 7.35 2.35
C GLU A 17 15.30 6.84 3.57
N LEU A 18 14.86 7.75 4.45
CA LEU A 18 14.07 7.38 5.61
C LEU A 18 12.70 6.83 5.20
N GLY A 19 12.01 7.47 4.25
CA GLY A 19 10.72 7.02 3.73
C GLY A 19 10.80 5.64 3.07
N MET A 20 11.90 5.34 2.38
CA MET A 20 12.12 4.01 1.80
C MET A 20 12.14 2.90 2.86
N ASN A 21 12.67 3.18 4.06
CA ASN A 21 12.69 2.19 5.14
C ASN A 21 11.29 1.87 5.69
N TRP A 22 10.31 2.74 5.48
CA TRP A 22 8.92 2.50 5.89
C TRP A 22 8.09 1.74 4.85
N ILE A 23 8.61 1.55 3.64
CA ILE A 23 7.91 0.83 2.56
C ILE A 23 7.45 -0.57 3.01
N PRO A 24 8.28 -1.40 3.67
CA PRO A 24 7.84 -2.72 4.10
C PRO A 24 6.67 -2.67 5.09
N SER A 25 6.70 -1.75 6.05
CA SER A 25 5.62 -1.55 7.02
C SER A 25 4.36 -1.02 6.36
N ALA A 26 4.48 -0.04 5.46
CA ALA A 26 3.35 0.51 4.71
C ALA A 26 2.71 -0.57 3.82
N ALA A 27 3.52 -1.42 3.18
CA ALA A 27 3.05 -2.55 2.40
C ALA A 27 2.32 -3.59 3.27
N ALA A 28 2.85 -3.89 4.46
CA ALA A 28 2.21 -4.82 5.39
C ALA A 28 0.85 -4.29 5.87
N TYR A 29 0.81 -3.08 6.44
CA TYR A 29 -0.43 -2.49 6.95
C TYR A 29 -1.43 -2.20 5.83
N GLY A 30 -0.97 -1.68 4.69
CA GLY A 30 -1.80 -1.45 3.52
C GLY A 30 -2.37 -2.75 2.95
N GLY A 31 -1.56 -3.81 2.87
CA GLY A 31 -1.99 -5.14 2.44
C GLY A 31 -3.02 -5.75 3.38
N THR A 32 -2.81 -5.67 4.70
CA THR A 32 -3.78 -6.15 5.69
C THR A 32 -5.09 -5.38 5.62
N ALA A 33 -5.05 -4.05 5.56
CA ALA A 33 -6.24 -3.22 5.43
C ALA A 33 -7.00 -3.53 4.12
N PHE A 34 -6.28 -3.74 3.02
CA PHE A 34 -6.86 -4.10 1.74
C PHE A 34 -7.55 -5.47 1.77
N LEU A 35 -6.92 -6.48 2.40
CA LEU A 35 -7.55 -7.79 2.61
C LEU A 35 -8.80 -7.69 3.48
N ALA A 36 -8.75 -6.91 4.56
CA ALA A 36 -9.91 -6.67 5.42
C ALA A 36 -11.06 -6.02 4.63
N LEU A 37 -10.77 -5.03 3.78
CA LEU A 37 -11.76 -4.40 2.91
C LEU A 37 -12.42 -5.43 2.00
N ILE A 38 -11.62 -6.25 1.28
CA ILE A 38 -12.15 -7.29 0.39
C ILE A 38 -13.09 -8.24 1.15
N TYR A 39 -12.71 -8.64 2.36
CA TYR A 39 -13.49 -9.51 3.22
C TYR A 39 -14.82 -8.88 3.65
N PHE A 40 -14.81 -7.63 4.12
CA PHE A 40 -16.01 -6.97 4.63
C PHE A 40 -16.98 -6.53 3.53
N THR A 41 -16.49 -6.09 2.38
CA THR A 41 -17.33 -5.61 1.29
C THR A 41 -17.72 -6.72 0.31
N ASP A 42 -17.22 -7.94 0.50
CA ASP A 42 -17.37 -9.05 -0.43
C ASP A 42 -17.03 -8.66 -1.87
N TRP A 43 -15.85 -8.06 -2.06
CA TRP A 43 -15.49 -7.46 -3.34
C TRP A 43 -15.26 -8.51 -4.43
N LYS A 44 -16.33 -8.87 -5.15
CA LYS A 44 -16.38 -9.93 -6.18
C LYS A 44 -15.26 -9.87 -7.22
N VAL A 45 -14.87 -8.67 -7.68
CA VAL A 45 -13.81 -8.48 -8.70
C VAL A 45 -12.48 -9.07 -8.26
N ILE A 46 -12.16 -8.98 -6.97
CA ILE A 46 -10.92 -9.51 -6.40
C ILE A 46 -11.17 -10.88 -5.75
N ALA A 47 -12.17 -10.99 -4.89
CA ALA A 47 -12.48 -12.21 -4.15
C ALA A 47 -12.85 -13.39 -5.07
N GLY A 48 -13.53 -13.13 -6.20
CA GLY A 48 -13.88 -14.17 -7.17
C GLY A 48 -12.69 -14.78 -7.93
N LYS A 49 -11.53 -14.12 -7.91
CA LYS A 49 -10.27 -14.67 -8.47
C LYS A 49 -9.58 -15.65 -7.53
N ILE A 50 -9.98 -15.69 -6.26
CA ILE A 50 -9.40 -16.59 -5.25
C ILE A 50 -10.04 -17.98 -5.45
N PRO A 51 -9.26 -19.02 -5.80
CA PRO A 51 -9.83 -20.33 -6.17
C PRO A 51 -10.74 -20.96 -5.11
N ILE A 52 -10.45 -20.73 -3.83
CA ILE A 52 -11.26 -21.25 -2.71
C ILE A 52 -12.54 -20.45 -2.44
N TYR A 53 -12.62 -19.19 -2.88
CA TYR A 53 -13.77 -18.30 -2.63
C TYR A 53 -14.64 -18.07 -3.88
N ASN A 54 -14.24 -18.58 -5.05
CA ASN A 54 -14.96 -18.35 -6.30
C ASN A 54 -16.39 -18.94 -6.31
N THR A 55 -16.69 -19.90 -5.43
CA THR A 55 -18.02 -20.52 -5.32
C THR A 55 -19.06 -19.59 -4.71
N LYS A 56 -18.63 -18.64 -3.85
CA LYS A 56 -19.51 -17.66 -3.19
C LYS A 56 -20.26 -16.77 -4.19
N PHE A 57 -19.70 -16.55 -5.38
CA PHE A 57 -20.20 -15.60 -6.36
C PHE A 57 -20.77 -16.23 -7.64
N LYS A 58 -20.95 -17.56 -7.67
CA LYS A 58 -21.40 -18.32 -8.86
C LYS A 58 -22.82 -17.98 -9.30
N ASP A 59 -23.66 -17.60 -8.35
CA ASP A 59 -25.10 -17.39 -8.55
C ASP A 59 -25.51 -15.91 -8.44
N GLN A 60 -24.53 -15.00 -8.46
CA GLN A 60 -24.71 -13.54 -8.46
C GLN A 60 -24.43 -12.93 -9.82
#